data_AF-R8BMZ1-F1
#
_entry.id   AF-R8BMZ1-F1
#
_cell.length_a   1.000
_cell.length_b   1.000
_cell.length_c   1.000
_cell.angle_alpha   90.00
_cell.angle_beta   90.00
_cell.angle_gamma   90.00
#
_symmetry.space_group_name_H-M   'P 1'
#
loop_
_entity.id
_entity.type
_entity.pdbx_description
1 polymer ?
#
loop_
_entity_poly.entity_id
_entity_poly.type
_entity_poly.pdbx_seq_one_letter_code
_entity_poly.pdbx_strand_id
1 'polypeptide(L)'
;MRLHIVLYLSTLLSTAVAGTIQRRDADFLSVRKKLLKDHSGRAGDPPEKYFHEATFHPHYDGRFADHVLGEDEQKEALKNLLQTYLATMSDIGVQTWLMHGTLLGWWWNKKIMPWDSDIDVQVSETSMHYLAAYHNMSVFHYKTPRITDGRDYMLEINPHYNNRDKQDTMNHIDARWIDTESGLFIDITAVRYDVDHPRGPNMLVCKDGHEYKDTDIFPLRKTFFEGTAARIPFNFRDVLANEYGRDSLLVREYENHVFVDERMEWIPTNKLIPLRAIANDDGGDVKKDEPVDLKFEQGVSQS
;
A
#
# COMPACT_ATOMS: atom_id res chain seq x y z
N MET A 1 43.37 31.04 -60.49
CA MET A 1 42.05 31.63 -60.16
C MET A 1 41.02 30.50 -60.23
N ARG A 2 40.31 30.23 -59.11
CA ARG A 2 39.20 29.25 -58.91
C ARG A 2 39.62 27.76 -58.95
N LEU A 3 39.92 27.09 -57.82
CA LEU A 3 39.08 26.64 -56.69
C LEU A 3 38.04 25.56 -57.09
N HIS A 4 38.40 24.29 -56.94
CA HIS A 4 37.46 23.19 -56.72
C HIS A 4 38.07 22.19 -55.73
N ILE A 5 37.73 22.36 -54.45
CA ILE A 5 37.91 21.37 -53.40
C ILE A 5 36.73 20.42 -53.54
N VAL A 6 36.99 19.15 -53.88
CA VAL A 6 36.00 18.08 -53.78
C VAL A 6 36.17 17.45 -52.39
N LEU A 7 35.27 17.83 -51.47
CA LEU A 7 35.11 17.17 -50.18
C LEU A 7 34.40 15.82 -50.42
N TYR A 8 35.12 14.72 -50.24
CA TYR A 8 34.50 13.41 -50.05
C TYR A 8 33.89 13.37 -48.66
N LEU A 9 32.58 13.60 -48.59
CA LEU A 9 31.79 13.36 -47.38
C LEU A 9 31.52 11.85 -47.29
N SER A 10 32.33 11.14 -46.52
CA SER A 10 32.02 9.75 -46.14
C SER A 10 30.81 9.76 -45.21
N THR A 11 29.62 9.51 -45.75
CA THR A 11 28.42 9.21 -44.97
C THR A 11 28.59 7.83 -44.34
N LEU A 12 29.16 7.78 -43.13
CA LEU A 12 28.98 6.65 -42.23
C LEU A 12 27.52 6.67 -41.79
N LEU A 13 26.72 5.88 -42.51
CA LEU A 13 25.36 5.54 -42.13
C LEU A 13 25.48 4.68 -40.86
N SER A 14 25.42 5.32 -39.69
CA SER A 14 25.23 4.61 -38.43
C SER A 14 23.85 3.98 -38.48
N THR A 15 23.74 2.76 -38.99
CA THR A 15 22.61 1.90 -38.73
C THR A 15 22.64 1.59 -37.25
N ALA A 16 22.02 2.46 -36.44
CA ALA A 16 21.60 2.10 -35.11
C ALA A 16 20.66 0.91 -35.31
N VAL A 17 21.17 -0.30 -35.05
CA VAL A 17 20.34 -1.47 -34.87
C VAL A 17 19.52 -1.14 -33.62
N ALA A 18 18.35 -0.58 -33.83
CA ALA A 18 17.28 -0.59 -32.85
C ALA A 18 16.91 -2.06 -32.69
N GLY A 19 17.72 -2.78 -31.90
CA GLY A 19 17.31 -4.07 -31.38
C GLY A 19 15.95 -3.83 -30.77
N THR A 20 14.96 -4.61 -31.18
CA THR A 20 13.67 -4.69 -30.52
C THR A 20 13.97 -4.74 -29.03
N ILE A 21 13.64 -3.68 -28.28
CA ILE A 21 13.79 -3.67 -26.83
C ILE A 21 12.92 -4.84 -26.37
N GLN A 22 13.58 -5.95 -26.04
CA GLN A 22 12.89 -7.13 -25.56
C GLN A 22 12.11 -6.70 -24.32
N ARG A 23 10.82 -7.05 -24.26
CA ARG A 23 9.96 -6.76 -23.10
C ARG A 23 10.71 -7.27 -21.88
N ARG A 24 11.13 -6.36 -20.99
CA ARG A 24 11.87 -6.70 -19.79
C ARG A 24 10.90 -7.38 -18.83
N ASP A 25 11.00 -8.70 -18.73
CA ASP A 25 10.37 -9.51 -17.70
C ASP A 25 11.44 -9.83 -16.64
N ALA A 26 11.06 -9.84 -15.36
CA ALA A 26 11.94 -10.17 -14.24
C ALA A 26 11.69 -11.63 -13.82
N ASP A 27 12.05 -12.58 -14.66
CA ASP A 27 11.95 -13.99 -14.26
C ASP A 27 12.86 -14.30 -13.06
N PHE A 28 12.60 -15.43 -12.38
CA PHE A 28 13.38 -15.85 -11.22
C PHE A 28 14.89 -15.85 -11.48
N LEU A 29 15.34 -16.39 -12.61
CA LEU A 29 16.78 -16.50 -12.89
C LEU A 29 17.44 -15.13 -13.10
N SER A 30 16.70 -14.14 -13.60
CA SER A 30 17.18 -12.79 -13.83
C SER A 30 17.34 -11.95 -12.56
N VAL A 31 16.51 -12.20 -11.52
CA VAL A 31 16.51 -11.41 -10.27
C VAL A 31 16.93 -12.20 -9.03
N ARG A 32 17.17 -13.50 -9.15
CA ARG A 32 17.57 -14.39 -8.05
C ARG A 32 18.76 -13.83 -7.29
N LYS A 33 18.61 -13.72 -5.97
CA LYS A 33 19.68 -13.35 -5.04
C LYS A 33 20.26 -14.57 -4.31
N LYS A 34 19.45 -15.21 -3.46
CA LYS A 34 19.91 -16.25 -2.52
C LYS A 34 19.21 -17.61 -2.68
N LEU A 35 17.95 -17.62 -3.13
CA LEU A 35 17.16 -18.86 -3.22
C LEU A 35 17.74 -19.81 -4.26
N LEU A 36 17.61 -21.13 -4.04
CA LEU A 36 18.04 -22.14 -5.02
C LEU A 36 16.94 -22.50 -6.02
N LYS A 37 15.68 -22.24 -5.65
CA LYS A 37 14.48 -22.64 -6.37
C LYS A 37 13.52 -21.45 -6.43
N ASP A 38 12.75 -21.38 -7.52
CA ASP A 38 11.60 -20.48 -7.65
C ASP A 38 10.41 -21.02 -6.83
N HIS A 39 9.88 -20.19 -5.94
CA HIS A 39 8.69 -20.47 -5.13
C HIS A 39 7.45 -19.71 -5.62
N SER A 40 7.52 -19.05 -6.79
CA SER A 40 6.38 -18.37 -7.39
C SER A 40 5.35 -19.35 -7.95
N GLY A 41 4.09 -18.91 -8.00
CA GLY A 41 2.97 -19.63 -8.61
C GLY A 41 3.04 -19.75 -10.13
N ARG A 42 4.07 -19.17 -10.78
CA ARG A 42 4.20 -19.05 -12.25
C ARG A 42 4.01 -20.37 -13.00
N ALA A 43 4.44 -21.49 -12.42
CA ALA A 43 4.30 -22.80 -13.07
C ALA A 43 2.84 -23.31 -13.15
N GLY A 44 1.97 -22.86 -12.24
CA GLY A 44 0.54 -23.23 -12.20
C GLY A 44 -0.39 -22.12 -12.68
N ASP A 45 0.09 -20.88 -12.71
CA ASP A 45 -0.70 -19.73 -13.15
C ASP A 45 -0.91 -19.70 -14.67
N PRO A 46 -1.99 -19.07 -15.16
CA PRO A 46 -2.20 -18.85 -16.58
C PRO A 46 -1.09 -17.99 -17.20
N PRO A 47 -0.70 -18.23 -18.48
CA PRO A 47 0.38 -17.49 -19.14
C PRO A 47 0.19 -15.98 -19.24
N GLU A 48 -1.06 -15.50 -19.19
CA GLU A 48 -1.45 -14.10 -19.28
C GLU A 48 -1.34 -13.35 -17.95
N LYS A 49 -1.22 -14.05 -16.82
CA LYS A 49 -1.02 -13.45 -15.51
C LYS A 49 0.45 -13.01 -15.42
N TYR A 50 0.69 -11.74 -15.11
CA TYR A 50 2.05 -11.20 -15.05
C TYR A 50 2.71 -11.39 -13.69
N PHE A 51 2.03 -10.95 -12.63
CA PHE A 51 2.54 -11.09 -11.27
C PHE A 51 2.18 -12.46 -10.71
N HIS A 52 3.17 -13.14 -10.15
CA HIS A 52 3.03 -14.49 -9.60
C HIS A 52 3.40 -14.49 -8.13
N GLU A 53 2.39 -14.61 -7.28
CA GLU A 53 2.56 -14.70 -5.83
C GLU A 53 3.27 -16.00 -5.45
N ALA A 54 3.83 -16.05 -4.25
CA ALA A 54 4.44 -17.25 -3.72
C ALA A 54 3.40 -18.36 -3.53
N THR A 55 3.78 -19.61 -3.79
CA THR A 55 2.89 -20.77 -3.63
C THR A 55 2.41 -20.99 -2.20
N PHE A 56 3.05 -20.35 -1.22
CA PHE A 56 2.75 -20.49 0.20
C PHE A 56 2.03 -19.28 0.81
N HIS A 57 1.98 -18.13 0.13
CA HIS A 57 1.30 -16.93 0.64
C HIS A 57 1.04 -15.90 -0.48
N PRO A 58 -0.16 -15.30 -0.56
CA PRO A 58 -0.52 -14.36 -1.63
C PRO A 58 0.25 -13.03 -1.56
N HIS A 59 0.70 -12.60 -0.38
CA HIS A 59 1.41 -11.31 -0.22
C HIS A 59 2.95 -11.41 -0.26
N TYR A 60 3.47 -12.53 -0.77
CA TYR A 60 4.91 -12.74 -0.94
C TYR A 60 5.25 -13.00 -2.40
N ASP A 61 6.43 -12.55 -2.82
CA ASP A 61 7.02 -12.84 -4.11
C ASP A 61 7.94 -14.05 -4.00
N GLY A 62 7.54 -15.15 -4.63
CA GLY A 62 8.27 -16.42 -4.56
C GLY A 62 9.63 -16.41 -5.26
N ARG A 63 10.00 -15.33 -5.96
CA ARG A 63 11.36 -15.14 -6.49
C ARG A 63 12.34 -14.76 -5.37
N PHE A 64 11.83 -14.18 -4.28
CA PHE A 64 12.63 -13.63 -3.17
C PHE A 64 12.36 -14.31 -1.82
N ALA A 65 11.22 -14.99 -1.66
CA ALA A 65 10.83 -15.66 -0.41
C ALA A 65 10.59 -17.17 -0.57
N ASP A 66 10.90 -17.93 0.48
CA ASP A 66 10.65 -19.37 0.58
C ASP A 66 9.80 -19.77 1.81
N HIS A 67 9.46 -18.81 2.68
CA HIS A 67 8.59 -18.97 3.84
C HIS A 67 7.92 -17.64 4.23
N VAL A 68 6.89 -17.73 5.09
CA VAL A 68 6.26 -16.56 5.73
C VAL A 68 7.10 -16.15 6.94
N LEU A 69 7.32 -14.84 7.10
CA LEU A 69 8.04 -14.29 8.24
C LEU A 69 7.26 -14.44 9.55
N GLY A 70 7.96 -14.38 10.68
CA GLY A 70 7.28 -14.26 11.99
C GLY A 70 6.52 -12.93 12.11
N GLU A 71 5.47 -12.89 12.93
CA GLU A 71 4.56 -11.73 13.04
C GLU A 71 5.29 -10.39 13.26
N ASP A 72 6.22 -10.33 14.23
CA ASP A 72 6.97 -9.10 14.52
C ASP A 72 7.94 -8.72 13.38
N GLU A 73 8.53 -9.72 12.73
CA GLU A 73 9.44 -9.50 11.60
C GLU A 73 8.68 -9.00 10.37
N GLN A 74 7.51 -9.57 10.08
CA GLN A 74 6.63 -9.11 9.02
C GLN A 74 6.19 -7.66 9.26
N LYS A 75 5.79 -7.31 10.49
CA LYS A 75 5.40 -5.93 10.82
C LYS A 75 6.53 -4.92 10.58
N GLU A 76 7.74 -5.23 11.04
CA GLU A 76 8.89 -4.35 10.79
C GLU A 76 9.28 -4.32 9.30
N ALA A 77 9.15 -5.43 8.57
CA ALA A 77 9.39 -5.48 7.14
C ALA A 77 8.38 -4.63 6.36
N LEU A 78 7.08 -4.76 6.63
CA LEU A 78 6.01 -3.94 6.03
C LEU A 78 6.22 -2.44 6.33
N LYS A 79 6.58 -2.10 7.57
CA LYS A 79 6.91 -0.73 7.95
C LYS A 79 8.06 -0.16 7.12
N ASN A 80 9.17 -0.91 7.00
CA ASN A 80 10.33 -0.48 6.20
C ASN A 80 9.97 -0.38 4.72
N LEU A 81 9.19 -1.33 4.20
CA LEU A 81 8.71 -1.37 2.83
C LEU A 81 7.88 -0.12 2.50
N LEU A 82 6.91 0.23 3.34
CA LEU A 82 6.12 1.46 3.22
C LEU A 82 6.98 2.72 3.26
N GLN A 83 7.89 2.82 4.25
CA GLN A 83 8.71 4.00 4.44
C GLN A 83 9.64 4.26 3.25
N THR A 84 10.27 3.21 2.73
CA THR A 84 11.17 3.29 1.58
C THR A 84 10.42 3.59 0.29
N TYR A 85 9.22 3.03 0.10
CA TYR A 85 8.33 3.36 -1.00
C TYR A 85 7.93 4.84 -1.00
N LEU A 86 7.38 5.33 0.12
CA LEU A 86 6.92 6.73 0.21
C LEU A 86 8.07 7.73 0.06
N ALA A 87 9.25 7.42 0.60
CA ALA A 87 10.46 8.20 0.39
C ALA A 87 10.86 8.24 -1.09
N THR A 88 10.93 7.06 -1.74
CA THR A 88 11.27 6.96 -3.16
C THR A 88 10.31 7.76 -4.04
N MET A 89 9.00 7.58 -3.85
CA MET A 89 7.99 8.29 -4.64
C MET A 89 8.07 9.81 -4.44
N SER A 90 8.36 10.26 -3.22
CA SER A 90 8.62 11.67 -2.95
C SER A 90 9.86 12.19 -3.68
N ASP A 91 10.97 11.43 -3.65
CA ASP A 91 12.25 11.83 -4.25
C ASP A 91 12.18 11.90 -5.78
N ILE A 92 11.48 10.96 -6.42
CA ILE A 92 11.30 10.95 -7.88
C ILE A 92 10.13 11.82 -8.36
N GLY A 93 9.45 12.53 -7.44
CA GLY A 93 8.38 13.48 -7.76
C GLY A 93 7.04 12.84 -8.13
N VAL A 94 6.81 11.57 -7.78
CA VAL A 94 5.56 10.85 -8.05
C VAL A 94 4.60 10.98 -6.89
N GLN A 95 3.40 11.49 -7.17
CA GLN A 95 2.33 11.55 -6.19
C GLN A 95 1.63 10.20 -6.06
N THR A 96 1.63 9.67 -4.84
CA THR A 96 0.93 8.43 -4.42
C THR A 96 0.15 8.69 -3.14
N TRP A 97 -0.86 7.87 -2.84
CA TRP A 97 -1.67 7.93 -1.62
C TRP A 97 -2.08 6.53 -1.14
N LEU A 98 -2.37 6.44 0.16
CA LEU A 98 -2.83 5.23 0.82
C LEU A 98 -4.27 4.92 0.43
N MET A 99 -4.58 3.64 0.20
CA MET A 99 -5.93 3.15 -0.14
C MET A 99 -6.24 1.84 0.58
N HIS A 100 -7.48 1.34 0.42
CA HIS A 100 -7.91 0.03 0.90
C HIS A 100 -7.59 -0.18 2.40
N GLY A 101 -7.06 -1.35 2.77
CA GLY A 101 -6.73 -1.70 4.15
C GLY A 101 -5.68 -0.77 4.76
N THR A 102 -4.73 -0.30 3.94
CA THR A 102 -3.70 0.65 4.38
C THR A 102 -4.30 2.00 4.81
N LEU A 103 -5.30 2.50 4.08
CA LEU A 103 -6.03 3.72 4.45
C LEU A 103 -6.89 3.50 5.71
N LEU A 104 -7.43 2.28 5.90
CA LEU A 104 -8.18 1.92 7.10
C LEU A 104 -7.29 1.88 8.35
N GLY A 105 -6.10 1.29 8.24
CA GLY A 105 -5.07 1.37 9.29
C GLY A 105 -4.69 2.82 9.61
N TRP A 106 -4.59 3.67 8.57
CA TRP A 106 -4.37 5.09 8.75
C TRP A 106 -5.47 5.76 9.58
N TRP A 107 -6.74 5.44 9.31
CA TRP A 107 -7.90 6.00 10.01
C TRP A 107 -7.86 5.69 11.51
N TRP A 108 -7.55 4.44 11.89
CA TRP A 108 -7.62 4.01 13.29
C TRP A 108 -6.52 4.64 14.15
N ASN A 109 -5.25 4.52 13.74
CA ASN A 109 -4.15 5.03 14.55
C ASN A 109 -2.89 5.40 13.76
N LYS A 110 -3.00 5.57 12.45
CA LYS A 110 -1.86 5.88 11.58
C LYS A 110 -0.78 4.80 11.59
N LYS A 111 -1.16 3.55 11.88
CA LYS A 111 -0.30 2.37 11.84
C LYS A 111 -0.90 1.29 10.95
N ILE A 112 -0.05 0.39 10.49
CA ILE A 112 -0.48 -0.85 9.84
C ILE A 112 -1.29 -1.66 10.87
N MET A 113 -2.42 -2.24 10.45
CA MET A 113 -3.25 -3.02 11.36
C MET A 113 -2.52 -4.30 11.78
N PRO A 114 -2.69 -4.80 13.03
CA PRO A 114 -1.91 -5.94 13.51
C PRO A 114 -2.04 -7.23 12.70
N TRP A 115 -3.18 -7.42 12.02
CA TRP A 115 -3.50 -8.57 11.18
C TRP A 115 -3.27 -8.31 9.69
N ASP A 116 -2.89 -7.09 9.29
CA ASP A 116 -2.64 -6.76 7.90
C ASP A 116 -1.36 -7.43 7.41
N SER A 117 -1.38 -7.96 6.19
CA SER A 117 -0.23 -8.67 5.59
C SER A 117 0.32 -8.01 4.33
N ASP A 118 -0.34 -6.98 3.83
CA ASP A 118 0.01 -6.24 2.64
C ASP A 118 -0.21 -4.74 2.81
N ILE A 119 0.22 -3.99 1.79
CA ILE A 119 0.08 -2.55 1.71
C ILE A 119 -0.42 -2.23 0.32
N ASP A 120 -1.45 -1.38 0.25
CA ASP A 120 -2.04 -0.91 -0.99
C ASP A 120 -1.94 0.60 -1.12
N VAL A 121 -1.53 1.02 -2.31
CA VAL A 121 -1.39 2.42 -2.65
C VAL A 121 -1.87 2.65 -4.08
N GLN A 122 -2.28 3.89 -4.34
CA GLN A 122 -2.66 4.31 -5.67
C GLN A 122 -1.75 5.41 -6.19
N VAL A 123 -1.67 5.49 -7.52
CA VAL A 123 -1.07 6.58 -8.29
C VAL A 123 -2.01 6.97 -9.43
N SER A 124 -1.84 8.16 -10.01
CA SER A 124 -2.54 8.48 -11.25
C SER A 124 -1.98 7.70 -12.43
N GLU A 125 -2.79 7.48 -13.47
CA GLU A 125 -2.35 6.84 -14.71
C GLU A 125 -1.14 7.56 -15.34
N THR A 126 -1.12 8.90 -15.32
CA THR A 126 0.02 9.68 -15.79
C THR A 126 1.30 9.36 -15.01
N SER A 127 1.20 9.23 -13.67
CA SER A 127 2.32 8.80 -12.84
C SER A 127 2.75 7.37 -13.18
N MET A 128 1.80 6.46 -13.42
CA MET A 128 2.13 5.08 -13.81
C MET A 128 2.86 5.03 -15.16
N HIS A 129 2.46 5.83 -16.16
CA HIS A 129 3.21 5.97 -17.41
C HIS A 129 4.64 6.49 -17.19
N TYR A 130 4.82 7.46 -16.29
CA TYR A 130 6.14 7.96 -15.94
C TYR A 130 7.01 6.87 -15.29
N LEU A 131 6.46 6.13 -14.32
CA LEU A 131 7.16 5.01 -13.68
C LEU A 131 7.53 3.91 -14.70
N ALA A 132 6.60 3.55 -15.58
CA ALA A 132 6.82 2.57 -16.65
C ALA A 132 7.95 2.97 -17.60
N ALA A 133 8.00 4.25 -17.98
CA ALA A 133 8.98 4.76 -18.95
C ALA A 133 10.39 4.90 -18.37
N TYR A 134 10.51 5.31 -17.10
CA TYR A 134 11.79 5.75 -16.53
C TYR A 134 12.30 4.91 -15.37
N HIS A 135 11.42 4.15 -14.69
CA HIS A 135 11.75 3.47 -13.44
C HIS A 135 11.39 1.97 -13.41
N ASN A 136 10.83 1.40 -14.49
CA ASN A 136 10.54 -0.03 -14.52
C ASN A 136 11.81 -0.89 -14.34
N MET A 137 11.74 -1.89 -13.47
CA MET A 137 12.84 -2.78 -13.06
C MET A 137 14.03 -2.05 -12.42
N SER A 138 13.79 -0.89 -11.81
CA SER A 138 14.83 -0.19 -11.05
C SER A 138 14.92 -0.74 -9.62
N VAL A 139 16.14 -0.75 -9.09
CA VAL A 139 16.44 -1.23 -7.73
C VAL A 139 16.97 -0.06 -6.91
N PHE A 140 16.40 0.13 -5.72
CA PHE A 140 16.74 1.18 -4.79
C PHE A 140 17.32 0.58 -3.52
N HIS A 141 18.54 0.99 -3.19
CA HIS A 141 19.25 0.51 -2.00
C HIS A 141 19.07 1.48 -0.83
N TYR A 142 18.59 0.97 0.30
CA TYR A 142 18.42 1.74 1.53
C TYR A 142 19.29 1.18 2.65
N LYS A 143 19.98 2.08 3.35
CA LYS A 143 20.62 1.81 4.64
C LYS A 143 20.05 2.74 5.69
N THR A 144 19.54 2.17 6.77
CA THR A 144 18.96 2.93 7.89
C THR A 144 19.53 2.41 9.20
N PRO A 145 19.38 3.12 10.33
CA PRO A 145 19.76 2.57 11.63
C PRO A 145 19.05 1.26 11.98
N ARG A 146 17.89 0.96 11.38
CA ARG A 146 17.16 -0.32 11.53
C ARG A 146 17.61 -1.38 10.54
N ILE A 147 18.11 -0.98 9.37
CA ILE A 147 18.59 -1.85 8.29
C ILE A 147 20.06 -1.54 8.03
N THR A 148 20.92 -1.98 8.94
CA THR A 148 22.35 -1.62 8.95
C THR A 148 23.12 -2.21 7.77
N ASP A 149 22.76 -3.44 7.38
CA ASP A 149 23.41 -4.17 6.29
C ASP A 149 22.97 -3.65 4.91
N GLY A 150 21.90 -2.87 4.90
CA GLY A 150 21.23 -2.37 3.70
C GLY A 150 20.19 -3.34 3.17
N ARG A 151 19.28 -2.82 2.36
CA ARG A 151 18.20 -3.58 1.73
C ARG A 151 17.86 -3.00 0.38
N ASP A 152 17.63 -3.90 -0.57
CA ASP A 152 17.30 -3.57 -1.95
C ASP A 152 15.80 -3.74 -2.17
N TYR A 153 15.18 -2.70 -2.71
CA TYR A 153 13.78 -2.69 -3.10
C TYR A 153 13.66 -2.52 -4.60
N MET A 154 12.86 -3.36 -5.25
CA MET A 154 12.67 -3.34 -6.70
C MET A 154 11.31 -2.72 -7.04
N LEU A 155 11.30 -1.75 -7.95
CA LEU A 155 10.07 -1.28 -8.59
C LEU A 155 9.86 -2.03 -9.90
N GLU A 156 8.79 -2.81 -9.97
CA GLU A 156 8.42 -3.59 -11.14
C GLU A 156 7.04 -3.16 -11.65
N ILE A 157 6.94 -2.89 -12.95
CA ILE A 157 5.72 -2.43 -13.59
C ILE A 157 5.13 -3.57 -14.43
N ASN A 158 3.87 -3.92 -14.15
CA ASN A 158 3.12 -4.86 -14.97
C ASN A 158 2.95 -4.26 -16.37
N PRO A 159 3.41 -4.90 -17.44
CA PRO A 159 3.31 -4.36 -18.78
C PRO A 159 1.87 -4.34 -19.33
N HIS A 160 0.88 -4.84 -18.56
CA HIS A 160 -0.55 -4.66 -18.80
C HIS A 160 -1.09 -3.38 -18.15
N TYR A 161 -0.28 -2.51 -17.54
CA TYR A 161 -0.76 -1.32 -16.80
C TYR A 161 -1.63 -0.35 -17.63
N ASN A 162 -1.43 -0.35 -18.95
CA ASN A 162 -2.17 0.44 -19.93
C ASN A 162 -3.45 -0.25 -20.43
N ASN A 163 -3.70 -1.50 -20.05
CA ASN A 163 -4.95 -2.19 -20.31
C ASN A 163 -6.07 -1.50 -19.52
N ARG A 164 -7.16 -1.16 -20.19
CA ARG A 164 -8.35 -0.55 -19.57
C ARG A 164 -9.54 -1.51 -19.53
N ASP A 165 -9.38 -2.72 -20.04
CA ASP A 165 -10.43 -3.73 -19.99
C ASP A 165 -10.64 -4.21 -18.55
N LYS A 166 -11.82 -3.93 -18.02
CA LYS A 166 -12.25 -4.36 -16.67
C LYS A 166 -12.51 -5.88 -16.60
N GLN A 167 -12.45 -6.60 -17.72
CA GLN A 167 -12.61 -8.06 -17.76
C GLN A 167 -11.29 -8.83 -17.53
N ASP A 168 -10.15 -8.14 -17.54
CA ASP A 168 -8.84 -8.74 -17.24
C ASP A 168 -8.67 -8.93 -15.73
N THR A 169 -9.18 -10.06 -15.23
CA THR A 169 -9.15 -10.39 -13.80
C THR A 169 -7.79 -10.86 -13.29
N MET A 170 -6.81 -11.03 -14.20
CA MET A 170 -5.48 -11.55 -13.88
C MET A 170 -4.46 -10.43 -13.64
N ASN A 171 -4.74 -9.21 -14.10
CA ASN A 171 -3.78 -8.10 -14.11
C ASN A 171 -4.34 -6.80 -13.53
N HIS A 172 -5.04 -6.90 -12.40
CA HIS A 172 -5.54 -5.75 -11.65
C HIS A 172 -4.42 -4.85 -11.11
N ILE A 173 -3.29 -5.44 -10.70
CA ILE A 173 -2.14 -4.72 -10.14
C ILE A 173 -1.24 -4.21 -11.26
N ASP A 174 -0.98 -2.91 -11.23
CA ASP A 174 -0.24 -2.19 -12.27
C ASP A 174 1.27 -2.16 -11.99
N ALA A 175 1.67 -2.18 -10.72
CA ALA A 175 3.07 -2.25 -10.31
C ALA A 175 3.25 -2.81 -8.90
N ARG A 176 4.48 -3.23 -8.59
CA ARG A 176 4.88 -3.65 -7.25
C ARG A 176 6.16 -2.96 -6.79
N TRP A 177 6.19 -2.60 -5.52
CA TRP A 177 7.41 -2.25 -4.79
C TRP A 177 7.80 -3.42 -3.91
N ILE A 178 8.90 -4.10 -4.21
CA ILE A 178 9.22 -5.43 -3.68
C ILE A 178 10.47 -5.37 -2.81
N ASP A 179 10.40 -5.83 -1.57
CA ASP A 179 11.59 -6.11 -0.76
C ASP A 179 12.25 -7.40 -1.26
N THR A 180 13.42 -7.27 -1.88
CA THR A 180 14.11 -8.42 -2.50
C THR A 180 14.76 -9.38 -1.50
N GLU A 181 14.72 -9.08 -0.20
CA GLU A 181 15.21 -9.96 0.86
C GLU A 181 14.10 -10.77 1.53
N SER A 182 12.94 -10.16 1.78
CA SER A 182 11.79 -10.82 2.42
C SER A 182 10.75 -11.33 1.44
N GLY A 183 10.71 -10.79 0.22
CA GLY A 183 9.67 -11.03 -0.79
C GLY A 183 8.34 -10.34 -0.52
N LEU A 184 8.18 -9.59 0.58
CA LEU A 184 6.99 -8.75 0.76
C LEU A 184 6.96 -7.62 -0.27
N PHE A 185 5.76 -7.21 -0.68
CA PHE A 185 5.58 -6.15 -1.66
C PHE A 185 4.39 -5.24 -1.34
N ILE A 186 4.41 -4.06 -1.95
CA ILE A 186 3.28 -3.13 -2.01
C ILE A 186 2.62 -3.30 -3.37
N ASP A 187 1.31 -3.47 -3.38
CA ASP A 187 0.52 -3.43 -4.61
C ASP A 187 0.19 -1.97 -4.95
N ILE A 188 0.53 -1.58 -6.18
CA ILE A 188 0.35 -0.23 -6.71
C ILE A 188 -0.66 -0.29 -7.86
N THR A 189 -1.80 0.37 -7.68
CA THR A 189 -2.85 0.45 -8.71
C THR A 189 -2.94 1.86 -9.29
N ALA A 190 -3.16 1.97 -10.60
CA ALA A 190 -3.32 3.25 -11.26
C ALA A 190 -4.80 3.61 -11.41
N VAL A 191 -5.20 4.74 -10.82
CA VAL A 191 -6.50 5.36 -11.09
C VAL A 191 -6.46 6.18 -12.37
N ARG A 192 -7.52 6.10 -13.15
CA ARG A 192 -7.66 6.84 -14.42
C ARG A 192 -9.05 7.40 -14.59
N TYR A 193 -9.15 8.52 -15.30
CA TYR A 193 -10.45 9.06 -15.66
C TYR A 193 -11.15 8.15 -16.68
N ASP A 194 -12.42 7.88 -16.42
CA ASP A 194 -13.37 7.32 -17.37
C ASP A 194 -14.30 8.44 -17.83
N VAL A 195 -14.03 8.95 -19.04
CA VAL A 195 -14.75 10.09 -19.62
C VAL A 195 -16.15 9.73 -20.11
N ASP A 196 -16.38 8.45 -20.40
CA ASP A 196 -17.64 7.92 -20.92
C ASP A 196 -18.45 7.20 -19.83
N HIS A 197 -18.09 7.42 -18.55
CA HIS A 197 -18.71 6.74 -17.43
C HIS A 197 -20.22 7.05 -17.34
N PRO A 198 -21.10 6.04 -17.14
CA PRO A 198 -22.55 6.25 -17.11
C PRO A 198 -23.05 7.23 -16.03
N ARG A 199 -22.25 7.43 -14.97
CA ARG A 199 -22.54 8.39 -13.88
C ARG A 199 -22.17 9.83 -14.20
N GLY A 200 -21.59 10.09 -15.38
CA GLY A 200 -21.15 11.41 -15.83
C GLY A 200 -19.62 11.58 -15.80
N PRO A 201 -19.13 12.78 -16.17
CA PRO A 201 -17.70 13.06 -16.20
C PRO A 201 -17.08 13.05 -14.80
N ASN A 202 -15.73 13.12 -14.74
CA ASN A 202 -14.94 13.19 -13.52
C ASN A 202 -15.03 11.95 -12.62
N MET A 203 -15.34 10.80 -13.22
CA MET A 203 -15.25 9.51 -12.58
C MET A 203 -13.85 8.94 -12.78
N LEU A 204 -13.24 8.51 -11.69
CA LEU A 204 -12.01 7.73 -11.66
C LEU A 204 -12.37 6.26 -11.54
N VAL A 205 -11.63 5.41 -12.24
CA VAL A 205 -11.78 3.96 -12.20
C VAL A 205 -10.43 3.27 -12.03
N CYS A 206 -10.45 2.12 -11.37
CA CYS A 206 -9.37 1.16 -11.32
C CYS A 206 -9.76 -0.10 -12.10
N LYS A 207 -8.77 -0.98 -12.36
CA LYS A 207 -9.00 -2.24 -13.08
C LYS A 207 -9.76 -3.28 -12.26
N ASP A 208 -9.63 -3.22 -10.95
CA ASP A 208 -10.32 -4.07 -9.99
C ASP A 208 -11.81 -3.72 -9.81
N GLY A 209 -12.30 -2.72 -10.56
CA GLY A 209 -13.69 -2.30 -10.55
C GLY A 209 -14.02 -1.20 -9.54
N HIS A 210 -13.06 -0.70 -8.76
CA HIS A 210 -13.31 0.44 -7.89
C HIS A 210 -13.53 1.73 -8.70
N GLU A 211 -14.50 2.52 -8.26
CA GLU A 211 -14.90 3.77 -8.89
C GLU A 211 -15.00 4.89 -7.85
N TYR A 212 -14.48 6.07 -8.17
CA TYR A 212 -14.48 7.23 -7.28
C TYR A 212 -14.89 8.47 -8.06
N LYS A 213 -15.50 9.45 -7.40
CA LYS A 213 -15.49 10.81 -7.97
C LYS A 213 -14.10 11.38 -7.77
N ASP A 214 -13.62 12.17 -8.73
CA ASP A 214 -12.35 12.87 -8.58
C ASP A 214 -12.30 13.74 -7.30
N THR A 215 -13.41 14.35 -6.91
CA THR A 215 -13.54 15.15 -5.67
C THR A 215 -13.43 14.32 -4.40
N ASP A 216 -13.63 13.01 -4.46
CA ASP A 216 -13.41 12.13 -3.29
C ASP A 216 -11.92 11.88 -3.07
N ILE A 217 -11.13 11.87 -4.15
CA ILE A 217 -9.68 11.64 -4.11
C ILE A 217 -8.92 12.96 -3.98
N PHE A 218 -9.20 13.93 -4.84
CA PHE A 218 -8.44 15.16 -4.99
C PHE A 218 -9.16 16.38 -4.39
N PRO A 219 -8.41 17.36 -3.83
CA PRO A 219 -6.97 17.33 -3.62
C PRO A 219 -6.58 16.39 -2.47
N LEU A 220 -5.47 15.66 -2.64
CA LEU A 220 -4.97 14.77 -1.59
C LEU A 220 -4.60 15.54 -0.31
N ARG A 221 -4.85 14.92 0.85
CA ARG A 221 -4.49 15.48 2.15
C ARG A 221 -3.14 14.96 2.59
N LYS A 222 -2.25 15.86 3.03
CA LYS A 222 -0.95 15.48 3.61
C LYS A 222 -1.15 15.00 5.05
N THR A 223 -0.44 13.96 5.43
CA THR A 223 -0.53 13.33 6.76
C THR A 223 0.75 12.57 7.08
N PHE A 224 0.71 11.77 8.14
CA PHE A 224 1.74 10.78 8.47
C PHE A 224 1.12 9.40 8.62
N PHE A 225 1.87 8.37 8.24
CA PHE A 225 1.54 6.95 8.44
C PHE A 225 2.83 6.21 8.78
N GLU A 226 2.83 5.39 9.83
CA GLU A 226 4.04 4.72 10.34
C GLU A 226 5.24 5.65 10.58
N GLY A 227 4.97 6.90 10.94
CA GLY A 227 5.99 7.93 11.19
C GLY A 227 6.63 8.56 9.94
N THR A 228 6.16 8.23 8.73
CA THR A 228 6.62 8.86 7.48
C THR A 228 5.54 9.74 6.85
N ALA A 229 5.96 10.73 6.05
CA ALA A 229 5.03 11.60 5.35
C ALA A 229 4.22 10.81 4.31
N ALA A 230 2.90 10.95 4.36
CA ALA A 230 1.97 10.22 3.50
C ALA A 230 0.89 11.15 2.94
N ARG A 231 0.13 10.64 1.98
CA ARG A 231 -1.06 11.30 1.43
C ARG A 231 -2.25 10.36 1.46
N ILE A 232 -3.44 10.93 1.58
CA ILE A 232 -4.72 10.20 1.60
C ILE A 232 -5.75 10.95 0.73
N PRO A 233 -6.84 10.27 0.31
CA PRO A 233 -7.98 10.90 -0.35
C PRO A 233 -8.56 12.09 0.42
N PHE A 234 -9.15 13.05 -0.29
CA PHE A 234 -9.85 14.18 0.31
C PHE A 234 -11.01 13.72 1.20
N ASN A 235 -11.89 12.89 0.64
CA ASN A 235 -13.08 12.35 1.28
C ASN A 235 -12.88 10.91 1.77
N PHE A 236 -11.73 10.65 2.41
CA PHE A 236 -11.30 9.32 2.88
C PHE A 236 -12.36 8.56 3.70
N ARG A 237 -13.25 9.25 4.46
CA ARG A 237 -14.31 8.58 5.23
C ARG A 237 -15.33 7.90 4.33
N ASP A 238 -15.79 8.60 3.29
CA ASP A 238 -16.76 8.04 2.35
C ASP A 238 -16.10 6.99 1.47
N VAL A 239 -14.83 7.18 1.08
CA VAL A 239 -14.03 6.15 0.38
C VAL A 239 -14.01 4.86 1.20
N LEU A 240 -13.60 4.92 2.47
CA LEU A 240 -13.57 3.75 3.35
C LEU A 240 -14.97 3.17 3.64
N ALA A 241 -15.96 4.02 3.88
CA ALA A 241 -17.31 3.56 4.21
C ALA A 241 -18.02 2.91 3.01
N ASN A 242 -17.71 3.33 1.79
CA ASN A 242 -18.21 2.69 0.57
C ASN A 242 -17.56 1.32 0.34
N GLU A 243 -16.31 1.15 0.75
CA GLU A 243 -15.54 -0.08 0.56
C GLU A 243 -15.81 -1.12 1.66
N TYR A 244 -15.73 -0.72 2.93
CA TYR A 244 -15.80 -1.62 4.09
C TYR A 244 -17.08 -1.44 4.93
N GLY A 245 -17.98 -0.55 4.51
CA GLY A 245 -19.14 -0.17 5.32
C GLY A 245 -18.80 0.81 6.44
N ARG A 246 -19.80 1.52 6.95
CA ARG A 246 -19.62 2.51 8.03
C ARG A 246 -19.11 1.90 9.34
N ASP A 247 -19.46 0.65 9.58
CA ASP A 247 -19.09 -0.06 10.82
C ASP A 247 -17.58 -0.28 10.90
N SER A 248 -16.86 -0.38 9.78
CA SER A 248 -15.39 -0.47 9.75
C SER A 248 -14.68 0.72 10.42
N LEU A 249 -15.36 1.87 10.50
CA LEU A 249 -14.85 3.10 11.11
C LEU A 249 -15.21 3.23 12.59
N LEU A 250 -16.03 2.32 13.13
CA LEU A 250 -16.67 2.44 14.44
C LEU A 250 -16.46 1.20 15.32
N VAL A 251 -16.47 -0.01 14.75
CA VAL A 251 -16.38 -1.28 15.49
C VAL A 251 -14.97 -1.45 16.04
N ARG A 252 -14.89 -1.64 17.35
CA ARG A 252 -13.63 -1.68 18.11
C ARG A 252 -13.17 -3.09 18.45
N GLU A 253 -13.86 -4.11 17.95
CA GLU A 253 -13.50 -5.51 18.14
C GLU A 253 -13.38 -6.17 16.77
N TYR A 254 -12.18 -6.61 16.41
CA TYR A 254 -11.91 -7.22 15.12
C TYR A 254 -10.66 -8.08 15.21
N GLU A 255 -10.62 -9.21 14.49
CA GLU A 255 -9.45 -10.11 14.40
C GLU A 255 -8.76 -10.43 15.74
N ASN A 256 -9.54 -10.74 16.79
CA ASN A 256 -9.04 -11.00 18.15
C ASN A 256 -8.28 -9.83 18.80
N HIS A 257 -8.58 -8.60 18.39
CA HIS A 257 -8.07 -7.38 18.98
C HIS A 257 -9.22 -6.47 19.42
N VAL A 258 -8.93 -5.62 20.40
CA VAL A 258 -9.80 -4.51 20.80
C VAL A 258 -9.05 -3.19 20.62
N PHE A 259 -9.68 -2.23 19.97
CA PHE A 259 -9.14 -0.88 19.86
C PHE A 259 -9.34 -0.12 21.18
N VAL A 260 -8.24 0.29 21.80
CA VAL A 260 -8.21 1.03 23.07
C VAL A 260 -7.94 2.50 22.80
N ASP A 261 -8.97 3.34 22.96
CA ASP A 261 -8.95 4.77 22.65
C ASP A 261 -7.83 5.52 23.39
N GLU A 262 -7.59 5.20 24.67
CA GLU A 262 -6.60 5.88 25.51
C GLU A 262 -5.16 5.67 24.98
N ARG A 263 -4.92 4.56 24.27
CA ARG A 263 -3.62 4.21 23.72
C ARG A 263 -3.54 4.45 22.21
N MET A 264 -4.69 4.69 21.56
CA MET A 264 -4.82 4.71 20.10
C MET A 264 -4.19 3.45 19.48
N GLU A 265 -4.56 2.28 20.00
CA GLU A 265 -3.92 1.01 19.64
C GLU A 265 -4.87 -0.17 19.65
N TRP A 266 -4.72 -1.03 18.65
CA TRP A 266 -5.32 -2.36 18.61
C TRP A 266 -4.54 -3.30 19.53
N ILE A 267 -5.17 -3.76 20.62
CA ILE A 267 -4.55 -4.65 21.60
C ILE A 267 -5.13 -6.06 21.44
N PRO A 268 -4.30 -7.11 21.35
CA PRO A 268 -4.77 -8.49 21.36
C PRO A 268 -5.66 -8.77 22.57
N THR A 269 -6.81 -9.41 22.36
CA THR A 269 -7.81 -9.67 23.41
C THR A 269 -7.22 -10.45 24.59
N ASN A 270 -6.24 -11.34 24.34
CA ASN A 270 -5.53 -12.09 25.38
C ASN A 270 -4.62 -11.23 26.28
N LYS A 271 -4.24 -10.02 25.84
CA LYS A 271 -3.42 -9.06 26.61
C LYS A 271 -4.27 -8.08 27.45
N LEU A 272 -5.60 -8.11 27.33
CA LEU A 272 -6.52 -7.22 28.05
C LEU A 272 -6.89 -7.71 29.46
N ILE A 273 -6.51 -8.95 29.82
CA ILE A 273 -6.68 -9.49 31.18
C ILE A 273 -5.37 -9.20 31.94
N PRO A 274 -5.34 -8.15 32.80
CA PRO A 274 -6.09 -8.14 34.05
C PRO A 274 -6.70 -6.78 34.43
N LEU A 275 -7.36 -6.05 33.51
CA LEU A 275 -8.10 -4.83 33.90
C LEU A 275 -9.50 -5.11 34.48
N ARG A 276 -10.12 -6.24 34.12
CA ARG A 276 -11.43 -6.65 34.67
C ARG A 276 -11.36 -7.32 36.04
N ALA A 277 -10.18 -7.78 36.48
CA ALA A 277 -10.03 -8.43 37.78
C ALA A 277 -9.93 -7.44 38.96
N ILE A 278 -9.70 -6.15 38.69
CA ILE A 278 -9.56 -5.12 39.72
C ILE A 278 -10.89 -4.38 39.99
N ALA A 279 -11.90 -4.52 39.11
CA ALA A 279 -13.20 -3.87 39.28
C ALA A 279 -14.23 -4.71 40.07
N ASN A 280 -13.91 -5.96 40.42
CA ASN A 280 -14.84 -6.89 41.05
C ASN A 280 -14.38 -7.41 42.44
N ASP A 281 -13.34 -6.82 43.05
CA ASP A 281 -12.84 -7.23 44.38
C ASP A 281 -13.12 -6.20 45.50
N ASP A 282 -14.02 -5.25 45.26
CA ASP A 282 -14.57 -4.41 46.33
C ASP A 282 -15.79 -5.11 46.97
N GLY A 283 -15.53 -6.31 47.50
CA GLY A 283 -16.43 -7.03 48.39
C GLY A 283 -16.47 -6.36 49.76
N GLY A 284 -17.34 -5.37 49.92
CA GLY A 284 -17.71 -4.79 51.21
C GLY A 284 -19.22 -4.80 51.41
N ASP A 285 -19.71 -5.72 52.24
CA ASP A 285 -21.10 -5.79 52.72
C ASP A 285 -21.61 -4.42 53.20
N VAL A 286 -22.66 -3.89 52.58
CA VAL A 286 -23.56 -2.92 53.24
C VAL A 286 -25.01 -3.25 52.91
N LYS A 287 -25.78 -3.39 53.98
CA LYS A 287 -27.19 -3.78 54.06
C LYS A 287 -28.10 -2.85 53.26
N LYS A 288 -29.18 -3.43 52.74
CA LYS A 288 -30.38 -2.72 52.27
C LYS A 288 -30.99 -1.94 53.42
N ASP A 289 -31.15 -0.63 53.25
CA ASP A 289 -32.16 0.20 53.92
C ASP A 289 -32.63 1.32 52.97
N GLU A 290 -33.89 1.71 53.15
CA GLU A 290 -34.83 2.46 52.29
C GLU A 290 -34.44 3.89 51.82
N PRO A 291 -35.17 4.49 50.85
CA PRO A 291 -34.74 5.70 50.16
C PRO A 291 -35.06 6.96 50.95
N VAL A 292 -34.10 7.89 50.99
CA VAL A 292 -34.31 9.26 51.51
C VAL A 292 -34.26 10.25 50.35
N ASP A 293 -35.41 10.88 50.15
CA ASP A 293 -35.68 12.04 49.29
C ASP A 293 -34.91 13.26 49.79
N LEU A 294 -34.02 13.88 49.00
CA LEU A 294 -33.54 15.25 49.24
C LEU A 294 -33.24 15.99 47.93
N LYS A 295 -34.07 17.02 47.71
CA LYS A 295 -34.00 18.04 46.66
C LYS A 295 -32.67 18.79 46.70
N PHE A 296 -32.12 19.15 45.54
CA PHE A 296 -31.11 20.19 45.42
C PHE A 296 -31.64 21.39 44.64
N GLU A 297 -31.64 22.52 45.35
CA GLU A 297 -31.98 23.87 44.90
C GLU A 297 -30.97 24.39 43.88
N GLN A 298 -31.47 25.14 42.90
CA GLN A 298 -30.66 25.95 42.01
C GLN A 298 -30.23 27.24 42.72
N GLY A 299 -28.92 27.46 42.83
CA GLY A 299 -28.33 28.71 43.29
C GLY A 299 -27.62 29.44 42.15
N VAL A 300 -28.26 30.49 41.64
CA VAL A 300 -27.67 31.55 40.81
C VAL A 300 -26.86 32.49 41.71
N SER A 301 -25.68 32.93 41.28
CA SER A 301 -25.24 34.33 41.52
C SER A 301 -24.10 34.73 40.60
N GLN A 302 -24.32 35.85 39.93
CA GLN A 302 -23.33 36.67 39.26
C GLN A 302 -22.41 37.38 40.28
N SER A 303 -21.19 37.67 39.83
CA SER A 303 -20.54 38.97 39.97
C SER A 303 -19.50 39.12 38.86
#